data_AF-A0A838ZTV8-F1
#
_entry.id   AF-A0A838ZTV8-F1
#
_cell.length_a   1.000
_cell.length_b   1.000
_cell.length_c   1.000
_cell.angle_alpha   90.00
_cell.angle_beta   90.00
_cell.angle_gamma   90.00
#
_symmetry.space_group_name_H-M   'P 1'
#
loop_
_entity.id
_entity.type
_entity.pdbx_description
1 polymer ?
#
loop_
_entity_poly.entity_id
_entity_poly.type
_entity_poly.pdbx_seq_one_letter_code
_entity_poly.pdbx_strand_id
1 'polypeptide(L)' 'MDVKLIHQIEEQIGLTFYENESEGNLCFLENQSEMKNEFKSGFTLSDFRYFIGSFSDGKVEIPNDVEEFWERVAMGKLK' A
#
# COMPACT_ATOMS: atom_id res chain seq x y z
N MET A 1 1.52 11.93 8.83
CA MET A 1 1.83 11.07 7.68
C MET A 1 3.31 10.73 7.79
N ASP A 2 3.66 9.44 7.83
CA ASP A 2 5.05 9.02 8.04
C ASP A 2 5.78 8.90 6.70
N VAL A 3 6.35 10.03 6.26
CA VAL A 3 7.00 10.16 4.95
C VAL A 3 8.21 9.23 4.84
N LYS A 4 8.94 8.97 5.93
CA LYS A 4 10.11 8.09 5.93
C LYS A 4 9.72 6.65 5.64
N LEU A 5 8.64 6.19 6.26
CA LEU A 5 8.13 4.84 6.07
C LEU A 5 7.59 4.62 4.66
N ILE A 6 6.92 5.62 4.09
CA ILE A 6 6.49 5.60 2.68
C ILE A 6 7.71 5.40 1.76
N HIS A 7 8.74 6.23 1.91
CA HIS A 7 9.94 6.12 1.07
C HIS A 7 10.63 4.76 1.21
N GLN A 8 10.69 4.21 2.43
CA GLN A 8 11.27 2.88 2.66
C GLN A 8 10.50 1.77 1.92
N ILE A 9 9.17 1.86 1.87
CA ILE A 9 8.34 0.92 1.11
C ILE A 9 8.62 1.09 -0.39
N GLU A 10 8.72 2.32 -0.90
CA GLU A 10 9.02 2.57 -2.31
C GLU A 10 10.40 2.02 -2.71
N GLU A 11 11.42 2.25 -1.88
CA GLU A 11 12.80 1.78 -2.13
C GLU A 11 12.94 0.25 -2.01
N GLN A 12 12.24 -0.37 -1.05
CA GLN A 12 12.43 -1.80 -0.75
C GLN A 12 11.68 -2.71 -1.73
N ILE A 13 10.44 -2.36 -2.08
CA ILE A 13 9.55 -3.23 -2.87
C ILE A 13 9.12 -2.61 -4.20
N GLY A 14 9.54 -1.39 -4.53
CA GLY A 14 9.33 -0.78 -5.83
C GLY A 14 7.90 -0.26 -6.08
N LEU A 15 7.09 -0.14 -5.02
CA LEU A 15 5.79 0.51 -5.12
C LEU A 15 5.94 2.03 -5.23
N THR A 16 5.00 2.70 -5.89
CA THR A 16 4.91 4.16 -5.93
C THR A 16 3.77 4.67 -5.06
N PHE A 17 4.02 5.68 -4.24
CA PHE A 17 2.97 6.33 -3.46
C PHE A 17 2.20 7.37 -4.28
N TYR A 18 0.88 7.29 -4.26
CA TYR A 18 -0.02 8.25 -4.92
C TYR A 18 -0.71 9.13 -3.86
N GLU A 19 -0.30 10.40 -3.78
CA GLU A 19 -0.76 11.36 -2.76
C GLU A 19 -2.25 11.73 -2.89
N ASN A 20 -2.79 11.72 -4.10
CA ASN A 20 -4.20 12.01 -4.38
C ASN A 20 -4.85 10.83 -5.13
N GLU A 21 -6.03 10.39 -4.68
CA GLU A 21 -6.92 9.52 -5.46
C GLU A 21 -7.49 10.23 -6.70
N SER A 22 -7.13 11.51 -6.95
CA SER A 22 -7.92 12.44 -7.74
C SER A 22 -7.26 13.07 -8.98
N GLU A 23 -6.05 12.69 -9.39
CA GLU A 23 -5.48 13.20 -10.67
C GLU A 23 -5.14 12.12 -11.72
N GLY A 24 -5.47 10.85 -11.48
CA GLY A 24 -5.25 9.78 -12.46
C GLY A 24 -6.40 8.79 -12.50
N ASN A 25 -7.22 8.87 -13.54
CA ASN A 25 -8.22 7.90 -14.01
C ASN A 25 -8.76 6.90 -12.97
N LEU A 26 -10.04 6.99 -12.63
CA LEU A 26 -10.79 5.92 -11.93
C LEU A 26 -10.54 4.53 -12.56
N CYS A 27 -10.32 4.45 -13.87
CA CYS A 27 -9.93 3.23 -14.58
C CYS A 27 -8.60 2.61 -14.12
N PHE A 28 -7.63 3.41 -13.64
CA PHE A 28 -6.34 2.91 -13.16
C PHE A 28 -6.51 2.21 -11.80
N LEU A 29 -7.33 2.78 -10.91
CA LEU A 29 -7.65 2.19 -9.61
C LEU A 29 -8.51 0.93 -9.76
N GLU A 30 -9.49 0.92 -10.67
CA GLU A 30 -10.28 -0.29 -10.97
C GLU A 30 -9.38 -1.41 -11.52
N ASN A 31 -8.52 -1.11 -12.50
CA ASN A 31 -7.59 -2.09 -13.05
C ASN A 31 -6.59 -2.63 -11.99
N GLN A 32 -6.10 -1.79 -11.07
CA GLN A 32 -5.22 -2.23 -9.98
C GLN A 32 -5.96 -3.13 -8.99
N SER A 33 -7.25 -2.89 -8.73
CA SER A 33 -8.02 -3.70 -7.79
C SER A 33 -8.23 -5.14 -8.24
N GLU A 34 -8.30 -5.37 -9.56
CA GLU A 34 -8.47 -6.68 -10.19
C GLU A 34 -7.13 -7.39 -10.47
N MET A 35 -6.00 -6.66 -10.40
CA MET A 35 -4.67 -7.23 -10.55
C MET A 35 -4.27 -8.08 -9.34
N LYS A 36 -3.53 -9.16 -9.60
CA LYS A 36 -2.83 -9.89 -8.52
C LYS A 36 -1.87 -8.95 -7.80
N ASN A 37 -1.71 -9.17 -6.50
CA ASN A 37 -0.93 -8.29 -5.64
C ASN A 37 0.49 -8.05 -6.17
N GLU A 38 1.18 -9.10 -6.63
CA GLU A 38 2.54 -9.04 -7.19
C GLU A 38 2.72 -8.08 -8.38
N PHE A 39 1.64 -7.71 -9.08
CA PHE A 39 1.69 -6.83 -10.26
C PHE A 39 1.25 -5.40 -9.98
N LYS A 40 0.78 -5.10 -8.77
CA LYS A 40 0.36 -3.75 -8.40
C LYS A 40 1.58 -2.84 -8.30
N SER A 41 1.47 -1.64 -8.86
CA SER A 41 2.60 -0.72 -9.03
C SER A 41 2.63 0.45 -8.05
N GLY A 42 1.56 0.67 -7.29
CA GLY A 42 1.55 1.73 -6.30
C GLY A 42 0.35 1.70 -5.38
N PHE A 43 0.40 2.54 -4.34
CA PHE A 43 -0.54 2.54 -3.24
C PHE A 43 -0.95 3.96 -2.86
N THR A 44 -2.13 4.09 -2.28
CA THR A 44 -2.69 5.39 -1.85
C THR A 44 -2.47 5.64 -0.36
N LEU A 45 -2.84 6.83 0.10
CA LEU A 45 -2.87 7.13 1.54
C LEU A 45 -3.83 6.21 2.30
N SER A 46 -4.95 5.83 1.68
CA SER A 46 -5.92 4.90 2.27
C SER A 46 -5.30 3.52 2.46
N ASP A 47 -4.63 2.98 1.43
CA ASP A 47 -3.92 1.71 1.52
C ASP A 47 -2.83 1.76 2.59
N PHE A 48 -2.04 2.84 2.61
CA PHE A 48 -1.03 3.04 3.64
C PHE A 48 -1.63 3.02 5.06
N ARG A 49 -2.78 3.67 5.28
CA ARG A 49 -3.46 3.63 6.60
C ARG A 49 -3.89 2.22 7.00
N TYR A 50 -4.44 1.44 6.07
CA TYR A 50 -4.79 0.05 6.33
C TYR A 50 -3.55 -0.80 6.62
N PHE A 51 -2.47 -0.60 5.86
CA PHE A 51 -1.18 -1.24 6.11
C PHE A 51 -0.71 -0.98 7.55
N ILE A 52 -0.68 0.28 8.00
CA ILE A 52 -0.29 0.63 9.37
C ILE A 52 -1.25 -0.02 10.39
N GLY A 53 -2.56 0.04 10.15
CA GLY A 53 -3.58 -0.53 11.04
C GLY A 53 -3.54 -2.06 11.15
N SER A 54 -2.86 -2.74 10.22
CA SER A 54 -2.66 -4.19 10.29
C SER A 54 -1.78 -4.60 11.48
N PHE A 55 -0.88 -3.74 11.94
CA PHE A 55 0.02 -3.98 13.06
C PHE A 55 -0.63 -3.65 14.41
N SER A 56 -0.83 -4.66 15.26
CA SER A 56 -1.49 -4.50 16.56
C SER A 56 -0.60 -3.91 17.66
N ASP A 57 0.72 -4.06 17.54
CA ASP A 57 1.68 -3.71 18.62
C ASP A 57 2.43 -2.39 18.37
N GLY A 58 1.99 -1.59 17.39
CA GLY A 58 2.59 -0.32 17.02
C GLY A 58 3.99 -0.42 16.39
N LYS A 59 4.54 -1.63 16.22
CA LYS A 59 5.75 -1.88 15.45
C LYS A 59 5.35 -2.22 14.01
N VAL A 60 5.62 -1.29 13.11
CA VAL A 60 5.44 -1.49 11.68
C VAL A 60 6.71 -2.12 11.11
N GLU A 61 6.54 -3.22 10.40
CA GLU A 61 7.62 -3.92 9.69
C GLU A 61 7.54 -3.59 8.20
N ILE A 62 8.69 -3.35 7.56
CA ILE A 62 8.73 -3.10 6.11
C ILE A 62 8.50 -4.43 5.38
N PRO A 63 7.54 -4.49 4.44
CA PRO A 63 7.26 -5.71 3.69
C PRO A 63 8.46 -6.12 2.82
N ASN A 64 8.69 -7.42 2.68
CA ASN A 64 9.79 -7.97 1.88
C ASN A 64 9.50 -7.92 0.38
N ASP A 65 8.23 -7.95 0.01
CA ASP A 65 7.76 -7.88 -1.37
C ASP A 65 6.39 -7.18 -1.47
N VAL A 66 5.94 -6.99 -2.71
CA VAL A 66 4.68 -6.31 -3.01
C VAL A 66 3.48 -7.13 -2.53
N GLU A 67 3.55 -8.46 -2.56
CA GLU A 67 2.45 -9.31 -2.13
C GLU A 67 2.18 -9.15 -0.63
N GLU A 68 3.23 -9.21 0.18
CA GLU A 68 3.16 -9.02 1.63
C GLU A 68 2.52 -7.67 1.99
N PHE A 69 2.90 -6.59 1.28
CA PHE A 69 2.29 -5.27 1.49
C PHE A 69 0.76 -5.32 1.32
N TRP A 70 0.28 -5.89 0.22
CA TRP A 70 -1.15 -5.93 -0.07
C TRP A 70 -1.94 -6.89 0.80
N GLU A 71 -1.33 -7.98 1.26
CA GLU A 71 -1.91 -8.86 2.28
C GLU A 71 -2.14 -8.10 3.59
N ARG A 72 -1.16 -7.31 4.03
CA ARG A 72 -1.28 -6.45 5.23
C ARG A 72 -2.36 -5.38 5.06
N VAL A 73 -2.43 -4.74 3.89
CA VAL A 73 -3.52 -3.81 3.54
C VAL A 73 -4.88 -4.51 3.64
N ALA A 74 -5.02 -5.72 3.09
CA ALA A 74 -6.26 -6.48 3.16
C ALA A 74 -6.64 -6.83 4.61
N MET A 75 -5.69 -7.24 5.45
CA MET A 75 -5.93 -7.47 6.88
C MET A 75 -6.39 -6.19 7.59
N GLY A 76 -5.76 -5.05 7.28
CA GLY A 76 -6.13 -3.75 7.84
C GLY A 76 -7.54 -3.30 7.45
N LYS A 77 -8.02 -3.65 6.26
CA LYS A 77 -9.39 -3.36 5.79
C LYS A 77 -10.47 -4.15 6.52
N LEU A 78 -10.11 -5.27 7.15
CA LEU A 78 -11.03 -6.15 7.88
C LEU A 78 -11.17 -5.79 9.38
N LYS A 79 -10.35 -4.85 9.87
CA LYS A 79 -10.42 -4.34 11.24
C LYS A 79 -11.27 -3.08 11.32
#